data_AF-A0A968TX24-F1
#
_entry.id   AF-A0A968TX24-F1
#
_cell.length_a   1.000
_cell.length_b   1.000
_cell.length_c   1.000
_cell.angle_alpha   90.00
_cell.angle_beta   90.00
_cell.angle_gamma   90.00
#
_symmetry.space_group_name_H-M   'P 1'
#
loop_
_entity.id
_entity.type
_entity.pdbx_description
1 polymer ?
#
loop_
_entity_poly.entity_id
_entity_poly.type
_entity_poly.pdbx_seq_one_letter_code
_entity_poly.pdbx_strand_id
1 'polypeptide(L)'
;MIGVACVIAVYLGANVAYVHVLGAPGLAATQTPAADLAGRVMGPTGARAMSLLIVISTFGFLNLAFLSAPRVYYAMAQDGLFFRPLARLSPRFHAPTAAILLQGGLAAAFALLNTYDRLLGYAVFADWVFFALAGVALIVFRRTKPDAARPYPTPFYPWVPLLFTLAGFGIVVNLFFSDPFNAFAAAGVIALGIPVYLFWSWRKQKGRA
;
A
#
# COMPACT_ATOMS: atom_id res chain seq x y z
N MET A 1 -16.78 -9.83 -6.71
CA MET A 1 -17.40 -9.36 -5.45
C MET A 1 -17.41 -10.43 -4.36
N ILE A 2 -17.63 -11.72 -4.68
CA ILE A 2 -17.60 -12.83 -3.71
C ILE A 2 -16.31 -12.84 -2.86
N GLY A 3 -15.15 -12.65 -3.49
CA GLY A 3 -13.87 -12.58 -2.76
C GLY A 3 -13.81 -11.48 -1.71
N VAL A 4 -14.26 -10.26 -2.05
CA VAL A 4 -14.30 -9.13 -1.11
C VAL A 4 -15.27 -9.41 0.05
N ALA A 5 -16.45 -9.96 -0.24
CA ALA A 5 -17.43 -10.33 0.79
C ALA A 5 -16.88 -11.40 1.74
N CYS A 6 -16.14 -12.39 1.22
CA CYS A 6 -15.47 -13.41 2.02
C CYS A 6 -14.43 -12.78 2.96
N VAL A 7 -13.58 -11.87 2.45
CA VAL A 7 -12.60 -11.15 3.26
C VAL A 7 -13.28 -10.35 4.37
N ILE A 8 -14.37 -9.64 4.07
CA ILE A 8 -15.14 -8.89 5.07
C ILE A 8 -15.66 -9.84 6.16
N ALA A 9 -16.25 -10.98 5.80
CA ALA A 9 -16.77 -11.94 6.75
C ALA A 9 -15.67 -12.50 7.69
N VAL A 10 -14.51 -12.85 7.12
CA VAL A 10 -13.37 -13.35 7.90
C VAL A 10 -12.84 -12.27 8.85
N TYR A 11 -12.70 -11.03 8.38
CA TYR A 11 -12.21 -9.92 9.21
C TYR A 11 -13.17 -9.60 10.35
N LEU A 12 -14.48 -9.55 10.08
CA LEU A 12 -15.48 -9.33 11.12
C LEU A 12 -15.49 -10.48 12.13
N GLY A 13 -15.44 -11.73 11.66
CA GLY A 13 -15.37 -12.90 12.54
C GLY A 13 -14.14 -12.88 13.45
N ALA A 14 -12.98 -12.53 12.91
CA ALA A 14 -11.74 -12.38 13.69
C ALA A 14 -11.86 -11.28 14.75
N ASN A 15 -12.40 -10.11 14.40
CA ASN A 15 -12.60 -9.01 15.36
C ASN A 15 -13.59 -9.37 16.47
N VAL A 16 -14.70 -10.05 16.14
CA VAL A 16 -15.64 -10.56 17.14
C VAL A 16 -14.95 -11.53 18.09
N ALA A 17 -14.14 -12.46 17.58
CA ALA A 17 -13.36 -13.38 18.40
C ALA A 17 -12.37 -12.63 19.31
N TYR A 18 -11.65 -11.63 18.79
CA TYR A 18 -10.73 -10.81 19.58
C TYR A 18 -11.44 -10.09 20.72
N VAL A 19 -12.55 -9.41 20.46
CA VAL A 19 -13.28 -8.68 21.50
C VAL A 19 -13.88 -9.63 22.53
N HIS A 20 -14.37 -10.80 22.11
CA HIS A 20 -14.99 -11.76 23.02
C HIS A 20 -13.99 -12.44 23.96
N VAL A 21 -12.78 -12.77 23.48
CA VAL A 21 -11.76 -13.49 24.26
C VAL A 21 -10.80 -12.54 24.99
N LEU A 22 -10.38 -11.46 24.34
CA LEU A 22 -9.42 -10.52 24.88
C LEU A 22 -10.09 -9.40 25.69
N GLY A 23 -11.31 -9.03 25.32
CA GLY A 23 -11.97 -7.80 25.75
C GLY A 23 -11.37 -6.56 25.07
N ALA A 24 -12.12 -5.46 25.03
CA ALA A 24 -11.63 -4.18 24.52
C ALA A 24 -10.31 -3.70 25.18
N PRO A 25 -10.15 -3.75 26.52
CA PRO A 25 -8.88 -3.32 27.14
C PRO A 25 -7.73 -4.26 26.84
N GLY A 26 -7.97 -5.58 26.74
CA GLY A 26 -6.95 -6.56 26.38
C GLY A 26 -6.48 -6.40 24.93
N LEU A 27 -7.39 -6.06 24.02
CA LEU A 27 -7.08 -5.80 22.62
C LEU A 27 -6.26 -4.51 22.44
N ALA A 28 -6.56 -3.46 23.22
CA ALA A 28 -5.82 -2.19 23.16
C ALA A 28 -4.39 -2.30 23.74
N ALA A 29 -4.15 -3.24 24.65
CA ALA A 29 -2.85 -3.42 25.29
C ALA A 29 -1.88 -4.33 24.50
N THR A 30 -2.40 -5.13 23.56
CA THR A 30 -1.59 -6.12 22.84
C THR A 30 -1.15 -5.61 21.46
N GLN A 31 0.11 -5.92 21.12
CA GLN A 31 0.66 -5.72 19.78
C GLN A 31 0.49 -6.96 18.89
N THR A 32 0.05 -8.09 19.46
CA THR A 32 -0.13 -9.37 18.76
C THR A 32 -1.48 -10.04 19.08
N PRO A 33 -2.61 -9.42 18.70
CA PRO A 33 -3.95 -9.90 19.08
C PRO A 33 -4.23 -11.37 18.73
N ALA A 34 -3.75 -11.82 17.56
CA ALA A 34 -3.95 -13.18 17.08
C ALA A 34 -3.23 -14.24 17.94
N ALA A 35 -1.98 -13.98 18.30
CA ALA A 35 -1.19 -14.89 19.12
C ALA A 35 -1.72 -14.95 20.55
N ASP A 36 -2.14 -13.81 21.10
CA ASP A 36 -2.67 -13.72 22.46
C ASP A 36 -4.03 -14.41 22.58
N LEU A 37 -4.91 -14.24 21.58
CA LEU A 37 -6.16 -14.99 21.50
C LEU A 37 -5.89 -16.50 21.46
N ALA A 38 -4.97 -16.94 20.61
CA ALA A 38 -4.60 -18.35 20.53
C ALA A 38 -3.99 -18.86 21.85
N GLY A 39 -3.22 -18.03 22.54
CA GLY A 39 -2.68 -18.32 23.87
C GLY A 39 -3.74 -18.50 24.94
N ARG A 40 -4.79 -17.66 24.94
CA ARG A 40 -5.90 -17.79 25.90
C ARG A 40 -6.80 -18.99 25.63
N VAL A 41 -7.00 -19.37 24.37
CA VAL A 41 -7.91 -20.47 24.01
C VAL A 41 -7.21 -21.83 24.03
N MET A 42 -5.99 -21.91 23.53
CA MET A 42 -5.26 -23.17 23.29
C MET A 42 -3.97 -23.29 24.11
N GLY A 43 -3.71 -22.34 25.02
CA GLY A 43 -2.52 -22.32 25.85
C GLY A 43 -1.23 -21.90 25.11
N PRO A 44 -0.05 -22.04 25.74
CA PRO A 44 1.22 -21.55 25.21
C PRO A 44 1.63 -22.18 23.86
N THR A 45 1.23 -23.43 23.61
CA THR A 45 1.46 -24.13 22.35
C THR A 45 0.67 -23.50 21.20
N GLY A 46 -0.60 -23.12 21.46
CA GLY A 46 -1.43 -22.39 20.50
C GLY A 46 -0.86 -21.03 20.12
N ALA A 47 -0.38 -20.27 21.11
CA ALA A 47 0.29 -18.98 20.85
C ALA A 47 1.52 -19.13 19.95
N ARG A 48 2.35 -20.15 20.19
CA ARG A 48 3.55 -20.43 19.38
C ARG A 48 3.19 -20.85 17.95
N ALA A 49 2.23 -21.75 17.80
CA ALA A 49 1.76 -22.19 16.48
C ALA A 49 1.17 -21.02 15.67
N MET A 50 0.35 -20.18 16.30
CA MET A 50 -0.22 -18.99 15.65
C MET A 50 0.86 -17.97 15.26
N SER A 51 1.84 -17.74 16.15
CA SER A 51 2.98 -16.86 15.84
C SER A 51 3.78 -17.37 14.63
N LEU A 52 4.02 -18.68 14.54
CA LEU A 52 4.71 -19.28 13.39
C LEU A 52 3.91 -19.07 12.09
N LEU A 53 2.60 -19.26 12.12
CA LEU A 53 1.72 -19.02 10.97
C LEU A 53 1.75 -17.56 10.53
N ILE A 54 1.73 -16.61 11.47
CA ILE A 54 1.83 -15.17 11.19
C ILE A 54 3.17 -14.85 10.53
N VAL A 55 4.28 -15.41 11.02
CA VAL A 55 5.61 -15.24 10.42
C VAL A 55 5.64 -15.75 8.98
N ILE A 56 5.12 -16.96 8.74
CA ILE A 56 5.06 -17.55 7.39
C ILE A 56 4.23 -16.66 6.45
N SER A 57 3.06 -16.20 6.91
CA SER A 57 2.16 -15.33 6.14
C SER A 57 2.82 -13.99 5.80
N THR A 58 3.45 -13.35 6.79
CA THR A 58 4.15 -12.07 6.63
C THR A 58 5.33 -12.21 5.66
N PHE A 59 6.09 -13.30 5.76
CA PHE A 59 7.19 -13.56 4.83
C PHE A 59 6.69 -13.79 3.40
N GLY A 60 5.56 -14.49 3.24
CA GLY A 60 4.90 -14.65 1.93
C GLY A 60 4.48 -13.32 1.31
N PHE A 61 3.88 -12.42 2.11
CA PHE A 61 3.52 -11.08 1.66
C PHE A 61 4.75 -10.23 1.28
N LEU A 62 5.80 -10.26 2.10
CA LEU A 62 7.07 -9.57 1.80
C LEU A 62 7.65 -10.05 0.48
N ASN A 63 7.69 -11.37 0.25
CA ASN A 63 8.16 -11.91 -1.03
C ASN A 63 7.35 -11.35 -2.21
N LEU A 64 6.02 -11.38 -2.13
CA LEU A 64 5.16 -10.81 -3.16
C LEU A 64 5.43 -9.32 -3.42
N ALA A 65 5.61 -8.53 -2.36
CA ALA A 65 5.94 -7.11 -2.45
C ALA A 65 7.29 -6.86 -3.15
N PHE A 66 8.29 -7.70 -2.90
CA PHE A 66 9.60 -7.65 -3.58
C PHE A 66 9.55 -8.10 -5.05
N LEU A 67 8.55 -8.89 -5.47
CA LEU A 67 8.39 -9.28 -6.88
C LEU A 67 7.57 -8.28 -7.70
N SER A 68 6.63 -7.59 -7.06
CA SER A 68 5.68 -6.70 -7.74
C SER A 68 6.17 -5.26 -7.81
N ALA A 69 6.54 -4.65 -6.67
CA ALA A 69 6.84 -3.24 -6.58
C ALA A 69 8.04 -2.80 -7.46
N PRO A 70 9.13 -3.58 -7.62
CA PRO A 70 10.24 -3.21 -8.49
C PRO A 70 9.87 -3.06 -9.97
N ARG A 71 8.76 -3.66 -10.42
CA ARG A 71 8.27 -3.54 -11.79
C ARG A 71 7.84 -2.11 -12.11
N VAL A 72 7.38 -1.35 -11.11
CA VAL A 72 7.03 0.07 -11.26
C VAL A 72 8.30 0.89 -11.51
N TYR A 73 9.35 0.71 -10.70
CA TYR A 73 10.63 1.41 -10.88
C TYR A 73 11.29 1.05 -12.22
N TYR A 74 11.20 -0.21 -12.62
CA TYR A 74 11.67 -0.68 -13.92
C TYR A 74 10.94 0.01 -15.08
N ALA A 75 9.61 0.06 -15.06
CA ALA A 75 8.81 0.73 -16.09
C ALA A 75 9.10 2.24 -16.13
N MET A 76 9.19 2.90 -14.98
CA MET A 76 9.60 4.32 -14.90
C MET A 76 10.99 4.57 -15.48
N ALA A 77 11.94 3.66 -15.24
CA ALA A 77 13.29 3.75 -15.79
C ALA A 77 13.30 3.51 -17.31
N GLN A 78 12.49 2.59 -17.83
CA GLN A 78 12.31 2.39 -19.27
C GLN A 78 11.70 3.63 -19.96
N ASP A 79 10.75 4.28 -19.30
CA ASP A 79 10.17 5.54 -19.77
C ASP A 79 11.15 6.73 -19.69
N GLY A 80 12.36 6.52 -19.15
CA GLY A 80 13.38 7.55 -18.98
C GLY A 80 13.06 8.54 -17.85
N LEU A 81 12.13 8.19 -16.96
CA LEU A 81 11.70 8.99 -15.81
C LEU A 81 12.43 8.60 -14.50
N PHE A 82 13.37 7.65 -14.59
CA PHE A 82 14.15 7.16 -13.44
C PHE A 82 15.55 6.71 -13.87
N PHE A 83 16.42 6.38 -12.91
CA PHE A 83 17.81 6.03 -13.17
C PHE A 83 17.95 4.85 -14.15
N ARG A 84 18.71 5.06 -15.24
CA ARG A 84 18.94 4.08 -16.33
C ARG A 84 19.40 2.68 -15.87
N PRO A 85 20.22 2.51 -14.81
CA PRO A 85 20.59 1.17 -14.33
C PRO A 85 19.40 0.33 -13.86
N LEU A 86 18.31 0.96 -13.39
CA LEU A 86 17.09 0.26 -13.00
C LEU A 86 16.26 -0.25 -14.21
N ALA A 87 16.51 0.26 -15.42
CA ALA A 87 15.88 -0.23 -16.64
C ALA A 87 16.52 -1.53 -17.18
N ARG A 88 17.60 -2.01 -16.56
CA ARG A 88 18.29 -3.23 -16.99
C ARG A 88 17.74 -4.45 -16.26
N LEU A 89 17.36 -5.47 -17.01
CA LEU A 89 17.08 -6.79 -16.47
C LEU A 89 18.37 -7.59 -16.34
N SER A 90 18.48 -8.40 -15.29
CA SER A 90 19.58 -9.35 -15.19
C SER A 90 19.47 -10.41 -16.29
N PRO A 91 20.54 -10.68 -17.06
CA PRO A 91 20.51 -11.68 -18.15
C PRO A 91 20.20 -13.11 -17.66
N ARG A 92 20.53 -13.41 -16.40
CA ARG A 92 20.34 -14.75 -15.82
C ARG A 92 18.96 -14.95 -15.20
N PHE A 93 18.43 -13.93 -14.54
CA PHE A 93 17.20 -14.04 -13.74
C PHE A 93 15.99 -13.36 -14.40
N HIS A 94 16.19 -12.63 -15.50
CA HIS A 94 15.16 -11.83 -16.18
C HIS A 94 14.36 -10.92 -15.23
N ALA A 95 14.99 -10.52 -14.12
CA ALA A 95 14.41 -9.73 -13.06
C ALA A 95 15.20 -8.43 -12.87
N PRO A 96 14.54 -7.34 -12.43
CA PRO A 96 15.21 -6.06 -12.19
C PRO A 96 15.96 -6.09 -10.85
N THR A 97 17.09 -6.80 -10.80
CA THR A 97 17.87 -7.03 -9.57
C THR A 97 18.29 -5.71 -8.89
N ALA A 98 18.68 -4.69 -9.66
CA ALA A 98 19.06 -3.39 -9.11
C ALA A 98 17.88 -2.68 -8.42
N ALA A 99 16.67 -2.80 -8.96
CA ALA A 99 15.45 -2.24 -8.37
C ALA A 99 15.07 -2.98 -7.08
N ILE A 100 15.22 -4.30 -7.06
CA ILE A 100 14.98 -5.14 -5.87
C ILE A 100 15.97 -4.76 -4.74
N LEU A 101 17.26 -4.64 -5.05
CA LEU A 101 18.28 -4.26 -4.08
C LEU A 101 18.06 -2.84 -3.53
N LEU A 102 17.70 -1.89 -4.39
CA LEU A 102 17.37 -0.53 -3.96
C LEU A 102 16.16 -0.54 -3.01
N GLN A 103 15.08 -1.25 -3.38
CA GLN A 103 13.91 -1.37 -2.53
C GLN A 103 14.24 -2.04 -1.20
N GLY A 104 15.05 -3.09 -1.20
CA GLY A 104 15.47 -3.79 0.03
C GLY A 104 16.30 -2.89 0.94
N GLY A 105 17.24 -2.13 0.37
CA GLY A 105 18.05 -1.17 1.12
C GLY A 105 17.20 -0.06 1.73
N LEU A 106 16.27 0.52 0.97
CA LEU A 106 15.34 1.53 1.46
C LEU A 106 14.42 0.97 2.54
N ALA A 107 13.83 -0.21 2.33
CA ALA A 107 12.97 -0.86 3.31
C ALA A 107 13.71 -1.13 4.62
N ALA A 108 14.95 -1.61 4.57
CA ALA A 108 15.79 -1.82 5.74
C ALA A 108 16.11 -0.50 6.47
N ALA A 109 16.46 0.55 5.73
CA ALA A 109 16.68 1.87 6.32
C ALA A 109 15.42 2.42 7.01
N PHE A 110 14.25 2.34 6.36
CA PHE A 110 12.99 2.77 6.95
C PHE A 110 12.62 1.96 8.19
N ALA A 111 12.82 0.64 8.17
CA ALA A 111 12.56 -0.24 9.30
C ALA A 111 13.48 0.04 10.51
N LEU A 112 14.74 0.45 10.27
CA LEU A 112 15.68 0.80 11.34
C LEU A 112 15.45 2.20 11.93
N LEU A 113 14.94 3.14 11.12
CA LEU A 113 14.80 4.55 11.50
C LEU A 113 13.42 4.92 12.08
N ASN A 114 12.40 4.09 11.87
CA ASN A 114 11.02 4.40 12.25
C ASN A 114 10.37 3.29 13.08
N THR A 115 9.30 3.64 13.79
CA THR A 115 8.43 2.68 14.47
C THR A 115 7.37 2.13 13.53
N TYR A 116 6.81 0.96 13.87
CA TYR A 116 5.74 0.33 13.09
C TYR A 116 4.55 1.26 12.85
N ASP A 117 4.06 1.93 13.90
CA ASP A 117 2.89 2.81 13.81
C ASP A 117 3.12 3.99 12.86
N ARG A 118 4.34 4.55 12.84
CA ARG A 118 4.70 5.63 11.91
C ARG A 118 4.77 5.15 10.47
N LEU A 119 5.40 4.00 10.24
CA LEU A 119 5.48 3.39 8.90
C LEU A 119 4.08 3.06 8.37
N LEU A 120 3.22 2.53 9.24
CA LEU A 120 1.82 2.27 8.92
C LEU A 120 1.09 3.57 8.58
N GLY A 121 1.25 4.61 9.40
CA GLY A 121 0.66 5.93 9.15
C GLY A 121 1.09 6.52 7.80
N TYR A 122 2.37 6.47 7.46
CA TYR A 122 2.88 6.92 6.16
C TYR A 122 2.26 6.15 4.98
N ALA A 123 2.23 4.82 5.09
CA ALA A 123 1.70 3.95 4.03
C ALA A 123 0.19 4.19 3.84
N VAL A 124 -0.58 4.18 4.93
CA VAL A 124 -2.03 4.39 4.90
C VAL A 124 -2.36 5.78 4.32
N PHE A 125 -1.68 6.83 4.75
CA PHE A 125 -1.90 8.16 4.20
C PHE A 125 -1.62 8.21 2.69
N ALA A 126 -0.46 7.71 2.25
CA ALA A 126 -0.09 7.71 0.85
C ALA A 126 -1.07 6.90 -0.02
N ASP A 127 -1.45 5.70 0.44
CA ASP A 127 -2.40 4.84 -0.26
C ASP A 127 -3.76 5.53 -0.43
N TRP A 128 -4.29 6.13 0.63
CA TRP A 128 -5.59 6.81 0.56
C TRP A 128 -5.58 8.06 -0.32
N VAL A 129 -4.46 8.81 -0.39
CA VAL A 129 -4.30 9.91 -1.34
C VAL A 129 -4.39 9.38 -2.79
N PHE A 130 -3.64 8.33 -3.12
CA PHE A 130 -3.66 7.76 -4.47
C PHE A 130 -4.99 7.07 -4.80
N PHE A 131 -5.65 6.44 -3.83
CA PHE A 131 -6.98 5.88 -4.00
C PHE A 131 -8.04 6.96 -4.28
N ALA A 132 -8.02 8.06 -3.53
CA ALA A 132 -8.91 9.20 -3.79
C ALA A 132 -8.66 9.79 -5.18
N LEU A 133 -7.40 9.97 -5.57
CA LEU A 133 -7.04 10.44 -6.92
C LEU A 133 -7.48 9.47 -8.02
N ALA A 134 -7.37 8.16 -7.81
CA ALA A 134 -7.86 7.16 -8.76
C ALA A 134 -9.40 7.23 -8.91
N GLY A 135 -10.12 7.46 -7.80
CA GLY A 135 -11.56 7.70 -7.82
C GLY A 135 -11.94 8.94 -8.64
N VAL A 136 -11.23 10.06 -8.42
CA VAL A 136 -11.39 11.28 -9.24
C VAL A 136 -11.07 11.01 -10.70
N ALA A 137 -9.96 10.32 -11.00
CA ALA A 137 -9.54 10.01 -12.37
C ALA A 137 -10.60 9.22 -13.13
N LEU A 138 -11.29 8.26 -12.48
CA LEU A 138 -12.41 7.54 -13.08
C LEU A 138 -13.55 8.48 -13.49
N ILE A 139 -13.92 9.43 -12.62
CA ILE A 139 -14.98 10.41 -12.90
C ILE A 139 -14.54 11.37 -14.02
N VAL A 140 -13.28 11.80 -14.02
CA VAL A 140 -12.71 12.66 -15.07
C VAL A 140 -12.66 11.93 -16.41
N PHE A 141 -12.20 10.68 -16.47
CA PHE A 141 -12.16 9.90 -17.70
C PHE A 141 -13.53 9.60 -18.28
N ARG A 142 -14.58 9.54 -17.45
CA ARG A 142 -15.96 9.48 -17.93
C ARG A 142 -16.36 10.71 -18.73
N ARG A 143 -15.82 11.90 -18.40
CA ARG A 143 -16.08 13.16 -19.10
C ARG A 143 -15.14 13.38 -20.28
N THR A 144 -13.86 13.06 -20.14
CA THR A 144 -12.83 13.35 -21.16
C THR A 144 -12.74 12.29 -22.26
N LYS A 145 -13.12 11.04 -21.97
CA LYS A 145 -13.12 9.93 -22.94
C LYS A 145 -14.49 9.24 -22.96
N PRO A 146 -15.54 9.92 -23.46
CA PRO A 146 -16.89 9.38 -23.51
C PRO A 146 -16.98 8.11 -24.37
N ASP A 147 -16.28 8.10 -25.52
CA ASP A 147 -16.38 7.04 -26.54
C ASP A 147 -15.40 5.86 -26.36
N ALA A 148 -14.61 5.86 -25.29
CA ALA A 148 -13.70 4.76 -25.01
C ALA A 148 -14.48 3.46 -24.73
N ALA A 149 -14.06 2.34 -25.34
CA ALA A 149 -14.63 1.02 -25.09
C ALA A 149 -14.51 0.64 -23.60
N ARG A 150 -15.60 0.18 -22.99
CA ARG A 150 -15.68 -0.17 -21.56
C ARG A 150 -16.19 -1.60 -21.40
N PRO A 151 -15.29 -2.62 -21.49
CA PRO A 151 -15.67 -4.02 -21.34
C PRO A 151 -16.29 -4.33 -19.97
N TYR A 152 -15.90 -3.60 -18.92
CA TYR A 152 -16.45 -3.73 -17.58
C TYR A 152 -16.87 -2.37 -17.02
N PRO A 153 -18.14 -1.95 -17.22
CA PRO A 153 -18.64 -0.69 -16.68
C PRO A 153 -18.77 -0.78 -15.16
N THR A 154 -18.43 0.32 -14.48
CA THR A 154 -18.60 0.41 -13.02
C THR A 154 -20.10 0.33 -12.67
N PRO A 155 -20.52 -0.62 -11.80
CA PRO A 155 -21.90 -0.71 -11.37
C PRO A 155 -22.30 0.53 -10.54
N PHE A 156 -23.58 0.92 -10.62
CA PHE A 156 -24.16 2.05 -9.88
C PHE A 156 -23.41 3.38 -10.04
N TYR A 157 -22.89 3.64 -11.23
CA TYR A 157 -22.32 4.96 -11.56
C TYR A 157 -23.42 6.03 -11.57
N PRO A 158 -23.18 7.25 -11.03
CA PRO A 158 -21.92 7.76 -10.46
C PRO A 158 -21.73 7.54 -8.96
N TRP A 159 -22.72 6.96 -8.26
CA TRP A 159 -22.75 6.90 -6.80
C TRP A 159 -21.58 6.15 -6.18
N VAL A 160 -21.24 4.98 -6.72
CA VAL A 160 -20.15 4.15 -6.15
C VAL A 160 -18.79 4.86 -6.22
N PRO A 161 -18.33 5.37 -7.38
CA PRO A 161 -17.09 6.14 -7.43
C PRO A 161 -17.12 7.43 -6.61
N LEU A 162 -18.27 8.11 -6.57
CA LEU A 162 -18.40 9.35 -5.80
C LEU A 162 -18.26 9.08 -4.30
N LEU A 163 -18.97 8.08 -3.77
CA LEU A 163 -18.88 7.68 -2.37
C LEU A 163 -17.47 7.23 -2.00
N PHE A 164 -16.82 6.42 -2.86
CA PHE A 164 -15.44 6.00 -2.64
C PHE A 164 -14.47 7.18 -2.60
N THR A 165 -14.62 8.14 -3.52
CA THR A 165 -13.78 9.33 -3.59
C THR A 165 -13.98 10.23 -2.37
N LEU A 166 -15.24 10.43 -1.95
CA LEU A 166 -15.58 11.22 -0.76
C LEU A 166 -15.06 10.55 0.52
N ALA A 167 -15.22 9.24 0.66
CA ALA A 167 -14.68 8.48 1.79
C ALA A 167 -13.15 8.57 1.83
N GLY A 168 -12.48 8.36 0.70
CA GLY A 168 -11.03 8.50 0.61
C GLY A 168 -10.54 9.90 0.98
N PHE A 169 -11.20 10.94 0.48
CA PHE A 169 -10.89 12.31 0.85
C PHE A 169 -11.12 12.57 2.34
N GLY A 170 -12.24 12.11 2.89
CA GLY A 170 -12.54 12.22 4.32
C GLY A 170 -11.49 11.55 5.21
N ILE A 171 -10.99 10.38 4.80
CA ILE A 171 -9.92 9.66 5.49
C ILE A 171 -8.61 10.46 5.43
N VAL A 172 -8.21 10.96 4.25
CA VAL A 172 -7.00 11.79 4.11
C VAL A 172 -7.07 13.03 5.00
N VAL A 173 -8.22 13.71 5.01
CA VAL A 173 -8.46 14.88 5.88
C VAL A 173 -8.39 14.49 7.36
N ASN A 174 -9.01 13.38 7.74
CA ASN A 174 -8.96 12.89 9.12
C ASN A 174 -7.54 12.56 9.57
N LEU A 175 -6.75 11.86 8.75
CA LEU A 175 -5.34 11.57 9.02
C LEU A 175 -4.52 12.86 9.15
N PHE A 176 -4.79 13.86 8.30
CA PHE A 176 -4.11 15.14 8.36
C PHE A 176 -4.31 15.87 9.70
N PHE A 177 -5.51 15.77 10.28
CA PHE A 177 -5.79 16.36 11.60
C PHE A 177 -5.36 15.47 12.78
N SER A 178 -5.42 14.15 12.62
CA SER A 178 -5.13 13.20 13.70
C SER A 178 -3.63 13.01 13.92
N ASP A 179 -2.86 13.01 12.82
CA ASP A 179 -1.41 12.86 12.85
C ASP A 179 -0.75 13.77 11.81
N PRO A 180 -0.73 15.10 12.06
CA PRO A 180 -0.23 16.08 11.10
C PRO A 180 1.24 15.85 10.77
N PHE A 181 2.06 15.42 11.73
CA PHE A 181 3.48 15.17 11.47
C PHE A 181 3.66 14.06 10.43
N ASN A 182 2.96 12.93 10.61
CA ASN A 182 3.08 11.85 9.64
C ASN A 182 2.48 12.19 8.28
N ALA A 183 1.37 12.92 8.26
CA ALA A 183 0.74 13.40 7.03
C ALA A 183 1.66 14.37 6.26
N PHE A 184 2.33 15.32 6.94
CA PHE A 184 3.27 16.24 6.30
C PHE A 184 4.50 15.54 5.76
N ALA A 185 5.06 14.58 6.49
CA ALA A 185 6.21 13.81 6.01
C ALA A 185 5.83 12.97 4.77
N ALA A 186 4.70 12.26 4.80
CA ALA A 186 4.21 11.49 3.65
C ALA A 186 3.89 12.40 2.45
N ALA A 187 3.20 13.52 2.68
CA ALA A 187 2.93 14.52 1.66
C ALA A 187 4.23 15.12 1.09
N GLY A 188 5.25 15.34 1.91
CA GLY A 188 6.57 15.80 1.50
C GLY A 188 7.26 14.80 0.58
N VAL A 189 7.21 13.50 0.89
CA VAL A 189 7.74 12.44 0.02
C VAL A 189 6.99 12.38 -1.32
N ILE A 190 5.66 12.47 -1.30
CA ILE A 190 4.84 12.52 -2.53
C ILE A 190 5.18 13.77 -3.35
N ALA A 191 5.30 14.93 -2.69
CA ALA A 191 5.63 16.19 -3.33
C ALA A 191 7.03 16.18 -3.93
N LEU A 192 8.02 15.52 -3.29
CA LEU A 192 9.36 15.29 -3.84
C LEU A 192 9.34 14.46 -5.13
N GLY A 193 8.29 13.67 -5.37
CA GLY A 193 8.07 13.01 -6.65
C GLY A 193 7.92 13.99 -7.83
N ILE A 194 7.36 15.18 -7.60
CA ILE A 194 7.14 16.21 -8.62
C ILE A 194 8.45 16.78 -9.17
N PRO A 195 9.38 17.33 -8.36
CA PRO A 195 10.64 17.85 -8.87
C PRO A 195 11.51 16.74 -9.48
N VAL A 196 11.46 15.52 -8.94
CA VAL A 196 12.17 14.36 -9.54
C VAL A 196 11.60 14.07 -10.93
N TYR A 197 10.28 14.02 -11.08
CA TYR A 197 9.62 13.82 -12.38
C TYR A 197 9.95 14.94 -13.38
N LEU A 198 9.90 16.20 -12.96
CA LEU A 198 10.23 17.35 -13.81
C LEU A 198 11.70 17.34 -14.24
N PHE A 199 12.62 17.03 -13.33
CA PHE A 199 14.05 16.95 -13.63
C PHE A 199 14.36 15.88 -14.68
N TRP A 200 13.78 14.69 -14.54
CA TRP A 200 14.00 13.59 -15.48
C TRP A 200 13.26 13.79 -16.81
N SER A 201 12.05 14.34 -16.80
CA SER A 201 11.31 14.65 -18.03
C SER A 201 12.00 15.75 -18.86
N TRP A 202 12.57 16.77 -18.21
CA TRP A 202 13.38 17.80 -18.87
C TRP A 202 14.67 17.23 -19.47
N ARG A 203 15.37 16.33 -18.76
CA ARG A 203 16.55 15.63 -19.31
C ARG A 203 16.19 14.75 -20.52
N LYS A 204 15.03 14.10 -20.52
CA LYS A 204 14.54 13.31 -21.65
C LYS A 204 14.27 14.18 -22.88
N GLN A 205 13.73 15.39 -22.68
CA GLN A 205 13.52 16.35 -23.78
C GLN A 205 14.84 16.88 -24.34
N LYS A 206 15.83 17.21 -23.49
CA LYS A 206 17.16 17.66 -23.93
C LYS A 206 18.00 16.59 -24.63
N GLY A 207 17.80 15.31 -24.35
CA GLY A 207 18.51 14.22 -25.03
C GLY A 207 17.89 13.79 -26.37
N ARG A 208 16.80 14.43 -26.80
CA ARG A 208 16.11 14.20 -28.09
C ARG A 208 16.29 15.36 -29.08
N ALA A 209 16.87 16.48 -28.65
CA ALA A 209 17.30 17.60 -29.49
C ALA A 209 18.80 17.47 -29.77
#